data_AF-A0AA97FKW5-F1
#
_entry.id   AF-A0AA97FKW5-F1
#
_cell.length_a   1.000
_cell.length_b   1.000
_cell.length_c   1.000
_cell.angle_alpha   90.00
_cell.angle_beta   90.00
_cell.angle_gamma   90.00
#
_symmetry.space_group_name_H-M   'P 1'
#
loop_
_entity.id
_entity.type
_entity.pdbx_description
1 polymer ?
#
loop_
_entity_poly.entity_id
_entity_poly.type
_entity_poly.pdbx_seq_one_letter_code
_entity_poly.pdbx_strand_id
1 'polypeptide(L)'
;MSVPDAETAGPTARRGRRAAIGEAVFPVAAPSRARPLPRAAAYLAAFLAGIAYLVLIPAGRSHLFRVWAEDGKEWLSDAARDVPLSHLFDPLGGYFHAVPRVLAQAVVTVLPVDLWAVGMAVGAAAVRVGCALLVFHVARGHVPSSVARFAIAASVVLLPTGNSDTVNNAANLHWFLFFALCWTMLWRPRTRAGSAGAILFTAAAGLSVPLGLVLSPLAIARIVLLPRWRDKTSGLVLLVTAGAVLAVAIGADRPRAEVDAGALALSAATRSTLVMLIGPQAAGDLIVASGGRLWPIVAATAAAMLVVLGLAGAAFALGRPPERVLLAGLVLLGALCGVASLAVNWQDFLAVHDELRTPRYSTLPALLLFAALVVSLVVIARRRRPVAIAAGALVGILVVGGAAWQLADDPQAPGSPVVDGITWEDALDDARTDCREIGHENVKVAILPHDGWTAVLPCDLLD
;
A
#
# COMPACT_ATOMS: atom_id res chain seq x y z
N MET A 1 46.61 2.40 38.12
CA MET A 1 46.22 1.95 36.77
C MET A 1 44.84 2.52 36.51
N SER A 2 44.79 3.76 36.00
CA SER A 2 43.57 4.53 35.80
C SER A 2 42.93 4.16 34.45
N VAL A 3 41.63 3.85 34.51
CA VAL A 3 40.76 3.68 33.34
C VAL A 3 40.71 5.02 32.59
N PRO A 4 40.90 5.07 31.26
CA PRO A 4 40.71 6.31 30.53
C PRO A 4 39.22 6.61 30.39
N ASP A 5 38.82 7.77 30.88
CA ASP A 5 37.47 8.32 30.79
C ASP A 5 36.99 8.43 29.32
N ALA A 6 35.79 7.90 29.09
CA ALA A 6 35.08 7.96 27.82
C ALA A 6 34.36 9.31 27.59
N GLU A 7 34.80 10.39 28.23
CA GLU A 7 34.11 11.68 28.19
C GLU A 7 34.87 12.73 27.37
N THR A 8 34.11 13.49 26.57
CA THR A 8 34.50 14.66 25.75
C THR A 8 34.94 14.43 24.29
N ALA A 9 34.16 13.67 23.53
CA ALA A 9 34.07 13.95 22.08
C ALA A 9 33.56 15.39 21.86
N GLY A 10 34.44 16.30 21.43
CA GLY A 10 34.15 17.73 21.25
C GLY A 10 32.98 18.03 20.30
N PRO A 11 32.41 19.26 20.33
CA PRO A 11 31.25 19.66 19.53
C PRO A 11 31.39 19.42 18.02
N THR A 12 32.62 19.55 17.50
CA THR A 12 32.98 19.32 16.09
C THR A 12 32.94 17.84 15.71
N ALA A 13 33.49 16.95 16.54
CA ALA A 13 33.45 15.51 16.35
C ALA A 13 32.01 14.96 16.39
N ARG A 14 31.17 15.48 17.31
CA ARG A 14 29.74 15.15 17.38
C ARG A 14 28.97 15.60 16.14
N ARG A 15 29.24 16.80 15.61
CA ARG A 15 28.65 17.29 14.35
C ARG A 15 29.07 16.42 13.16
N GLY A 16 30.34 16.01 13.09
CA GLY A 16 30.85 15.11 12.05
C GLY A 16 30.17 13.73 12.07
N ARG A 17 30.02 13.13 13.26
CA ARG A 17 29.34 11.82 13.40
C ARG A 17 27.87 11.88 13.01
N ARG A 18 27.15 12.92 13.44
CA ARG A 18 25.73 13.12 13.07
C ARG A 18 25.55 13.28 11.56
N ALA A 19 26.40 14.08 10.92
CA ALA A 19 26.38 14.26 9.46
C ALA A 19 26.65 12.93 8.73
N ALA A 20 27.64 12.14 9.19
CA ALA A 20 27.95 10.84 8.61
C ALA A 20 26.78 9.84 8.71
N ILE A 21 26.10 9.79 9.87
CA ILE A 21 24.90 8.96 10.05
C ILE A 21 23.76 9.47 9.16
N GLY A 22 23.55 10.78 9.09
CA GLY A 22 22.54 11.41 8.24
C GLY A 22 22.73 11.05 6.75
N GLU A 23 23.96 11.11 6.24
CA GLU A 23 24.26 10.73 4.86
C GLU A 23 24.15 9.21 4.62
N ALA A 24 24.41 8.38 5.63
CA ALA A 24 24.24 6.93 5.53
C ALA A 24 22.76 6.51 5.50
N VAL A 25 21.92 7.12 6.34
CA VAL A 25 20.48 6.79 6.44
C VAL A 25 19.68 7.47 5.33
N PHE A 26 20.03 8.72 5.00
CA PHE A 26 19.36 9.54 4.01
C PHE A 26 20.37 9.99 2.92
N PRO A 27 20.82 9.09 2.05
CA PRO A 27 21.74 9.43 0.97
C PRO A 27 21.09 10.35 -0.05
N VAL A 28 21.85 11.34 -0.54
CA VAL A 28 21.43 12.11 -1.72
C VAL A 28 21.69 11.27 -2.97
N ALA A 29 20.63 11.02 -3.72
CA ALA A 29 20.72 10.33 -4.99
C ALA A 29 21.70 11.02 -5.97
N ALA A 30 22.49 10.21 -6.67
CA ALA A 30 23.28 10.67 -7.80
C ALA A 30 22.37 11.30 -8.88
N PRO A 31 22.84 12.36 -9.58
CA PRO A 31 22.11 12.93 -10.69
C PRO A 31 21.89 11.86 -11.78
N SER A 32 20.69 11.87 -12.37
CA SER A 32 20.43 11.01 -13.53
C SER A 32 21.18 11.56 -14.73
N ARG A 33 21.89 10.68 -15.45
CA ARG A 33 22.57 11.01 -16.71
C ARG A 33 21.63 10.96 -17.93
N ALA A 34 20.36 10.54 -17.74
CA ALA A 34 19.39 10.43 -18.82
C ALA A 34 18.85 11.79 -19.25
N ARG A 35 18.63 11.97 -20.55
CA ARG A 35 17.98 13.17 -21.13
C ARG A 35 16.53 13.30 -20.63
N PRO A 36 15.99 14.53 -20.48
CA PRO A 36 14.68 14.75 -19.85
C PRO A 36 13.50 14.23 -20.68
N LEU A 37 13.51 14.43 -22.01
CA LEU A 37 12.41 14.03 -22.90
C LEU A 37 12.15 12.52 -22.96
N PRO A 38 13.14 11.64 -23.25
CA PRO A 38 12.90 10.19 -23.27
C PRO A 38 12.52 9.66 -21.88
N ARG A 39 12.96 10.34 -20.82
CA ARG A 39 12.55 10.01 -19.47
C ARG A 39 11.08 10.32 -19.21
N ALA A 40 10.61 11.52 -19.58
CA ALA A 40 9.19 11.88 -19.42
C ALA A 40 8.28 10.91 -20.19
N ALA A 41 8.64 10.57 -21.44
CA ALA A 41 7.93 9.59 -22.24
C ALA A 41 7.89 8.20 -21.58
N ALA A 42 9.01 7.72 -21.01
CA ALA A 42 9.04 6.44 -20.29
C ALA A 42 8.16 6.43 -19.02
N TYR A 43 8.13 7.54 -18.27
CA TYR A 43 7.25 7.66 -17.11
C TYR A 43 5.78 7.70 -17.53
N LEU A 44 5.44 8.42 -18.61
CA LEU A 44 4.08 8.46 -19.15
C LEU A 44 3.64 7.09 -19.68
N ALA A 45 4.50 6.41 -20.44
CA ALA A 45 4.22 5.08 -20.95
C ALA A 45 4.01 4.08 -19.80
N ALA A 46 4.86 4.12 -18.76
CA ALA A 46 4.69 3.27 -17.58
C ALA A 46 3.43 3.62 -16.77
N PHE A 47 3.06 4.91 -16.71
CA PHE A 47 1.82 5.36 -16.08
C PHE A 47 0.59 4.80 -16.79
N LEU A 48 0.51 5.00 -18.11
CA LEU A 48 -0.60 4.53 -18.93
C LEU A 48 -0.67 3.00 -18.95
N ALA A 49 0.46 2.30 -19.10
CA ALA A 49 0.51 0.85 -19.07
C ALA A 49 0.10 0.29 -17.70
N GLY A 50 0.48 0.94 -16.60
CA GLY A 50 0.08 0.54 -15.26
C GLY A 50 -1.42 0.72 -15.02
N ILE A 51 -2.00 1.84 -15.47
CA ILE A 51 -3.44 2.08 -15.38
C ILE A 51 -4.18 1.06 -16.26
N ALA A 52 -3.75 0.89 -17.51
CA ALA A 52 -4.34 -0.07 -18.42
C ALA A 52 -4.30 -1.49 -17.84
N TYR A 53 -3.17 -1.90 -17.26
CA TYR A 53 -3.10 -3.18 -16.56
C TYR A 53 -4.12 -3.28 -15.43
N LEU A 54 -4.19 -2.31 -14.51
CA LEU A 54 -5.10 -2.39 -13.36
C LEU A 54 -6.57 -2.34 -13.77
N VAL A 55 -6.90 -1.52 -14.76
CA VAL A 55 -8.28 -1.31 -15.24
C VAL A 55 -8.75 -2.47 -16.11
N LEU A 56 -7.85 -3.03 -16.92
CA LEU A 56 -8.16 -4.10 -17.89
C LEU A 56 -7.75 -5.49 -17.38
N ILE A 57 -7.25 -5.63 -16.15
CA ILE A 57 -6.78 -6.92 -15.62
C ILE A 57 -7.89 -7.98 -15.81
N PRO A 58 -7.71 -8.97 -16.71
CA PRO A 58 -8.80 -9.87 -17.06
C PRO A 58 -9.10 -10.83 -15.92
N ALA A 59 -10.36 -10.79 -15.48
CA ALA A 59 -11.15 -11.77 -14.72
C ALA A 59 -12.30 -11.01 -14.02
N GLY A 60 -12.97 -10.05 -14.68
CA GLY A 60 -14.03 -9.24 -14.06
C GLY A 60 -13.69 -8.59 -12.70
N ARG A 61 -12.41 -8.45 -12.35
CA ARG A 61 -11.97 -8.02 -11.01
C ARG A 61 -11.88 -6.52 -10.87
N SER A 62 -11.76 -5.84 -12.00
CA SER A 62 -11.75 -4.38 -12.02
C SER A 62 -13.13 -3.87 -11.64
N HIS A 63 -13.23 -3.04 -10.59
CA HIS A 63 -14.44 -2.28 -10.27
C HIS A 63 -14.73 -1.18 -11.32
N LEU A 64 -14.34 -1.35 -12.59
CA LEU A 64 -14.46 -0.33 -13.63
C LEU A 64 -15.91 0.13 -13.85
N PHE A 65 -16.85 -0.82 -13.80
CA PHE A 65 -18.27 -0.57 -14.04
C PHE A 65 -19.12 -0.73 -12.77
N ARG A 66 -18.50 -0.77 -11.59
CA ARG A 66 -19.18 -1.05 -10.33
C ARG A 66 -18.60 -0.18 -9.23
N VAL A 67 -19.44 0.28 -8.31
CA VAL A 67 -18.98 1.07 -7.17
C VAL A 67 -18.79 0.15 -5.97
N TRP A 68 -17.65 0.29 -5.28
CA TRP A 68 -17.26 -0.57 -4.17
C TRP A 68 -17.46 0.10 -2.82
N ALA A 69 -18.18 -0.55 -1.92
CA ALA A 69 -18.33 -0.29 -0.49
C ALA A 69 -18.28 1.20 -0.11
N GLU A 70 -17.21 1.61 0.58
CA GLU A 70 -17.03 2.98 1.05
C GLU A 70 -16.86 4.00 -0.11
N ASP A 71 -16.45 3.57 -1.31
CA ASP A 71 -16.38 4.42 -2.50
C ASP A 71 -17.74 5.04 -2.82
N GLY A 72 -18.80 4.23 -2.77
CA GLY A 72 -20.16 4.69 -3.02
C GLY A 72 -20.81 5.27 -1.78
N LYS A 73 -20.83 4.46 -0.71
CA LYS A 73 -21.60 4.76 0.51
C LYS A 73 -21.13 6.03 1.20
N GLU A 74 -19.82 6.25 1.26
CA GLU A 74 -19.24 7.36 1.99
C GLU A 74 -18.80 8.43 1.00
N TRP A 75 -17.82 8.16 0.12
CA TRP A 75 -17.16 9.28 -0.58
C TRP A 75 -17.97 9.86 -1.74
N LEU A 76 -18.57 9.05 -2.61
CA LEU A 76 -19.43 9.56 -3.68
C LEU A 76 -20.71 10.18 -3.10
N SER A 77 -21.31 9.53 -2.10
CA SER A 77 -22.53 10.04 -1.44
C SER A 77 -22.30 11.39 -0.78
N ASP A 78 -21.22 11.55 -0.01
CA ASP A 78 -20.87 12.82 0.64
C ASP A 78 -20.51 13.88 -0.41
N ALA A 79 -19.71 13.52 -1.43
CA ALA A 79 -19.32 14.46 -2.47
C ALA A 79 -20.49 14.96 -3.34
N ALA A 80 -21.54 14.15 -3.48
CA ALA A 80 -22.75 14.49 -4.24
C ALA A 80 -23.74 15.36 -3.47
N ARG A 81 -23.83 15.17 -2.15
CA ARG A 81 -24.83 15.85 -1.30
C ARG A 81 -24.31 17.11 -0.64
N ASP A 82 -23.04 17.12 -0.29
CA ASP A 82 -22.50 18.09 0.65
C ASP A 82 -21.61 19.15 -0.01
N VAL A 83 -21.26 20.19 0.76
CA VAL A 83 -20.41 21.29 0.29
C VAL A 83 -19.03 20.75 -0.11
N PRO A 84 -18.44 21.17 -1.25
CA PRO A 84 -17.17 20.62 -1.69
C PRO A 84 -16.09 20.64 -0.61
N LEU A 85 -15.50 19.46 -0.35
CA LEU A 85 -14.42 19.24 0.63
C LEU A 85 -14.78 19.49 2.12
N SER A 86 -16.06 19.72 2.49
CA SER A 86 -16.46 19.87 3.91
C SER A 86 -16.07 18.65 4.74
N HIS A 87 -16.17 17.46 4.15
CA HIS A 87 -15.92 16.18 4.82
C HIS A 87 -14.45 15.77 4.83
N LEU A 88 -13.52 16.59 4.33
CA LEU A 88 -12.11 16.19 4.20
C LEU A 88 -11.48 15.75 5.53
N PHE A 89 -11.95 16.33 6.64
CA PHE A 89 -11.46 16.06 8.00
C PHE A 89 -12.45 15.29 8.87
N ASP A 90 -13.49 14.70 8.28
CA ASP A 90 -14.43 13.90 9.06
C ASP A 90 -13.82 12.53 9.36
N PRO A 91 -13.82 12.08 10.62
CA PRO A 91 -13.22 10.81 10.96
C PRO A 91 -14.06 9.64 10.43
N LEU A 92 -13.47 8.74 9.62
CA LEU A 92 -14.07 7.48 9.22
C LEU A 92 -13.11 6.33 9.55
N GLY A 93 -13.60 5.33 10.28
CA GLY A 93 -12.77 4.18 10.68
C GLY A 93 -11.49 4.57 11.44
N GLY A 94 -11.45 5.74 12.09
CA GLY A 94 -10.30 6.25 12.83
C GLY A 94 -9.20 6.95 12.01
N TYR A 95 -9.51 7.45 10.81
CA TYR A 95 -8.62 8.32 10.02
C TYR A 95 -9.43 9.19 9.03
N PHE A 96 -8.77 10.06 8.26
CA PHE A 96 -9.44 11.09 7.46
C PHE A 96 -9.66 10.75 5.99
N HIS A 97 -9.12 9.64 5.46
CA HIS A 97 -9.33 9.26 4.05
C HIS A 97 -9.18 10.41 3.02
N ALA A 98 -8.22 11.31 3.23
CA ALA A 98 -8.16 12.57 2.48
C ALA A 98 -8.03 12.36 0.96
N VAL A 99 -7.22 11.40 0.53
CA VAL A 99 -7.02 11.08 -0.89
C VAL A 99 -8.30 10.51 -1.53
N PRO A 100 -8.96 9.48 -0.96
CA PRO A 100 -10.26 8.99 -1.45
C PRO A 100 -11.32 10.09 -1.59
N ARG A 101 -11.44 10.98 -0.61
CA ARG A 101 -12.43 12.07 -0.63
C ARG A 101 -12.16 13.12 -1.70
N VAL A 102 -10.89 13.54 -1.83
CA VAL A 102 -10.50 14.46 -2.91
C VAL A 102 -10.74 13.83 -4.28
N LEU A 103 -10.49 12.52 -4.42
CA LEU A 103 -10.77 11.79 -5.65
C LEU A 103 -12.28 11.77 -5.95
N ALA A 104 -13.12 11.38 -4.99
CA ALA A 104 -14.57 11.36 -5.17
C ALA A 104 -15.12 12.75 -5.52
N GLN A 105 -14.65 13.81 -4.83
CA GLN A 105 -15.02 15.18 -5.15
C GLN A 105 -14.64 15.54 -6.60
N ALA A 106 -13.44 15.16 -7.05
CA ALA A 106 -13.01 15.42 -8.43
C ALA A 106 -13.87 14.65 -9.45
N VAL A 107 -14.27 13.41 -9.13
CA VAL A 107 -15.16 12.60 -9.99
C VAL A 107 -16.53 13.25 -10.11
N VAL A 108 -17.19 13.55 -8.98
CA VAL A 108 -18.53 14.16 -8.94
C VAL A 108 -18.57 15.52 -9.64
N THR A 109 -17.49 16.31 -9.55
CA THR A 109 -17.45 17.66 -10.13
C THR A 109 -17.14 17.70 -11.61
N VAL A 110 -16.46 16.69 -12.16
CA VAL A 110 -15.94 16.71 -13.54
C VAL A 110 -16.69 15.76 -14.45
N LEU A 111 -17.27 14.68 -13.91
CA LEU A 111 -17.88 13.61 -14.69
C LEU A 111 -19.40 13.54 -14.46
N PRO A 112 -20.19 13.20 -15.50
CA PRO A 112 -21.60 12.86 -15.33
C PRO A 112 -21.75 11.62 -14.45
N VAL A 113 -22.91 11.49 -13.79
CA VAL A 113 -23.20 10.42 -12.82
C VAL A 113 -22.96 9.03 -13.39
N ASP A 114 -23.28 8.80 -14.67
CA ASP A 114 -23.08 7.52 -15.36
C ASP A 114 -21.61 7.06 -15.39
N LEU A 115 -20.67 8.01 -15.33
CA LEU A 115 -19.22 7.73 -15.39
C LEU A 115 -18.55 7.70 -14.02
N TRP A 116 -19.28 7.81 -12.91
CA TRP A 116 -18.66 7.87 -11.58
C TRP A 116 -17.93 6.59 -11.20
N ALA A 117 -18.49 5.41 -11.50
CA ALA A 117 -17.79 4.14 -11.28
C ALA A 117 -16.46 4.09 -12.04
N VAL A 118 -16.47 4.47 -13.32
CA VAL A 118 -15.27 4.53 -14.17
C VAL A 118 -14.27 5.54 -13.62
N GLY A 119 -14.73 6.73 -13.25
CA GLY A 119 -13.90 7.81 -12.70
C GLY A 119 -13.20 7.39 -11.41
N MET A 120 -13.93 6.76 -10.49
CA MET A 120 -13.37 6.23 -9.24
C MET A 120 -12.35 5.14 -9.49
N ALA A 121 -12.67 4.15 -10.33
CA ALA A 121 -11.77 3.05 -10.65
C ALA A 121 -10.48 3.51 -11.32
N VAL A 122 -10.58 4.34 -12.36
CA VAL A 122 -9.44 4.90 -13.08
C VAL A 122 -8.62 5.84 -12.17
N GLY A 123 -9.29 6.64 -11.34
CA GLY A 123 -8.63 7.52 -10.39
C GLY A 123 -7.85 6.77 -9.32
N ALA A 124 -8.42 5.70 -8.75
CA ALA A 124 -7.74 4.82 -7.82
C ALA A 124 -6.53 4.13 -8.48
N ALA A 125 -6.69 3.61 -9.70
CA ALA A 125 -5.59 3.05 -10.49
C ALA A 125 -4.48 4.10 -10.72
N ALA A 126 -4.83 5.32 -11.09
CA ALA A 126 -3.90 6.42 -11.32
C ALA A 126 -3.10 6.78 -10.06
N VAL A 127 -3.75 6.88 -8.90
CA VAL A 127 -3.07 7.15 -7.62
C VAL A 127 -2.10 6.02 -7.26
N ARG A 128 -2.52 4.76 -7.43
CA ARG A 128 -1.69 3.58 -7.15
C ARG A 128 -0.46 3.53 -8.07
N VAL A 129 -0.63 3.74 -9.37
CA VAL A 129 0.50 3.78 -10.32
C VAL A 129 1.39 5.01 -10.07
N GLY A 130 0.80 6.14 -9.68
CA GLY A 130 1.54 7.31 -9.21
C GLY A 130 2.45 6.97 -8.02
N CYS A 131 1.95 6.21 -7.04
CA CYS A 131 2.75 5.70 -5.93
C CYS A 131 3.90 4.80 -6.41
N ALA A 132 3.64 3.90 -7.37
CA ALA A 132 4.67 3.04 -7.97
C ALA A 132 5.79 3.84 -8.64
N LEU A 133 5.44 4.82 -9.48
CA LEU A 133 6.40 5.68 -10.17
C LEU A 133 7.17 6.58 -9.21
N LEU A 134 6.52 7.06 -8.15
CA LEU A 134 7.17 7.79 -7.07
C LEU A 134 8.22 6.89 -6.41
N VAL A 135 7.86 5.67 -6.00
CA VAL A 135 8.80 4.69 -5.41
C VAL A 135 9.99 4.42 -6.33
N PHE A 136 9.76 4.16 -7.62
CA PHE A 136 10.84 4.00 -8.61
C PHE A 136 11.80 5.21 -8.63
N HIS A 137 11.23 6.42 -8.57
CA HIS A 137 11.99 7.65 -8.55
C HIS A 137 12.79 7.83 -7.25
N VAL A 138 12.17 7.60 -6.10
CA VAL A 138 12.73 7.97 -4.79
C VAL A 138 13.67 6.92 -4.23
N ALA A 139 13.46 5.64 -4.55
CA ALA A 139 14.30 4.52 -4.11
C ALA A 139 15.76 4.61 -4.61
N ARG A 140 16.05 5.47 -5.59
CA ARG A 140 17.39 5.66 -6.18
C ARG A 140 18.48 6.10 -5.22
N GLY A 141 18.12 6.64 -4.05
CA GLY A 141 19.09 6.96 -3.00
C GLY A 141 19.69 5.71 -2.37
N HIS A 142 18.86 4.67 -2.20
CA HIS A 142 19.21 3.45 -1.48
C HIS A 142 19.44 2.24 -2.40
N VAL A 143 18.82 2.25 -3.58
CA VAL A 143 18.86 1.15 -4.55
C VAL A 143 19.40 1.68 -5.88
N PRO A 144 20.73 1.59 -6.12
CA PRO A 144 21.34 2.13 -7.34
C PRO A 144 20.86 1.43 -8.62
N SER A 145 20.65 0.10 -8.57
CA SER A 145 20.19 -0.70 -9.70
C SER A 145 18.80 -0.27 -10.17
N SER A 146 18.68 0.13 -11.44
CA SER A 146 17.38 0.48 -12.04
C SER A 146 16.45 -0.72 -12.15
N VAL A 147 16.99 -1.92 -12.41
CA VAL A 147 16.21 -3.17 -12.49
C VAL A 147 15.60 -3.49 -11.12
N ALA A 148 16.38 -3.36 -10.05
CA ALA A 148 15.88 -3.58 -8.70
C ALA A 148 14.82 -2.54 -8.30
N ARG A 149 15.02 -1.27 -8.65
CA ARG A 149 14.00 -0.24 -8.45
C ARG A 149 12.73 -0.50 -9.25
N PHE A 150 12.88 -0.98 -10.49
CA PHE A 150 11.75 -1.37 -11.31
C PHE A 150 10.99 -2.52 -10.66
N ALA A 151 11.67 -3.57 -10.16
CA ALA A 151 11.02 -4.66 -9.45
C ALA A 151 10.25 -4.19 -8.20
N ILE A 152 10.83 -3.32 -7.38
CA ILE A 152 10.18 -2.75 -6.18
C ILE A 152 8.97 -1.87 -6.55
N ALA A 153 9.08 -1.09 -7.63
CA ALA A 153 7.96 -0.25 -8.08
C ALA A 153 6.87 -1.08 -8.75
N ALA A 154 7.25 -2.04 -9.58
CA ALA A 154 6.35 -2.94 -10.29
C ALA A 154 5.55 -3.79 -9.30
N SER A 155 6.09 -4.17 -8.14
CA SER A 155 5.33 -4.89 -7.11
C SER A 155 4.12 -4.11 -6.60
N VAL A 156 4.15 -2.77 -6.63
CA VAL A 156 2.98 -1.94 -6.26
C VAL A 156 1.78 -2.21 -7.17
N VAL A 157 2.04 -2.57 -8.44
CA VAL A 157 1.01 -2.79 -9.47
C VAL A 157 0.75 -4.28 -9.72
N LEU A 158 1.81 -5.09 -9.78
CA LEU A 158 1.77 -6.47 -10.27
C LEU A 158 1.70 -7.52 -9.17
N LEU A 159 1.99 -7.17 -7.90
CA LEU A 159 2.02 -8.18 -6.85
C LEU A 159 0.59 -8.71 -6.59
N PRO A 160 0.38 -10.04 -6.62
CA PRO A 160 -0.95 -10.66 -6.49
C PRO A 160 -1.77 -10.18 -5.28
N THR A 161 -1.08 -9.94 -4.16
CA THR A 161 -1.68 -9.46 -2.90
C THR A 161 -2.43 -8.15 -3.04
N GLY A 162 -2.04 -7.29 -3.98
CA GLY A 162 -2.69 -6.02 -4.26
C GLY A 162 -3.78 -6.10 -5.34
N ASN A 163 -4.08 -7.28 -5.88
CA ASN A 163 -4.95 -7.43 -7.06
C ASN A 163 -6.23 -8.24 -6.78
N SER A 164 -6.59 -8.39 -5.50
CA SER A 164 -7.91 -8.85 -5.01
C SER A 164 -8.74 -7.63 -4.58
N ASP A 165 -9.29 -7.59 -3.36
CA ASP A 165 -10.17 -6.53 -2.80
C ASP A 165 -9.60 -5.10 -2.82
N THR A 166 -8.35 -4.89 -3.23
CA THR A 166 -7.69 -3.57 -3.27
C THR A 166 -7.55 -3.01 -4.68
N VAL A 167 -7.97 -3.77 -5.70
CA VAL A 167 -7.91 -3.33 -7.09
C VAL A 167 -8.98 -2.27 -7.35
N ASN A 168 -8.59 -1.14 -7.92
CA ASN A 168 -9.48 -0.08 -8.42
C ASN A 168 -10.59 0.42 -7.48
N ASN A 169 -10.38 0.37 -6.17
CA ASN A 169 -11.21 1.10 -5.21
C ASN A 169 -10.36 2.04 -4.37
N ALA A 170 -10.93 3.19 -4.00
CA ALA A 170 -10.16 4.21 -3.31
C ALA A 170 -9.98 3.90 -1.81
N ALA A 171 -10.82 3.05 -1.21
CA ALA A 171 -10.75 2.67 0.22
C ALA A 171 -9.38 2.13 0.59
N ASN A 172 -8.84 1.32 -0.32
CA ASN A 172 -7.61 0.58 -0.10
C ASN A 172 -6.36 1.33 -0.56
N LEU A 173 -6.46 2.56 -1.07
CA LEU A 173 -5.29 3.34 -1.50
C LEU A 173 -4.30 3.58 -0.36
N HIS A 174 -4.76 3.57 0.89
CA HIS A 174 -3.92 3.79 2.07
C HIS A 174 -2.76 2.78 2.17
N TRP A 175 -2.91 1.55 1.69
CA TRP A 175 -1.81 0.56 1.67
C TRP A 175 -0.66 1.01 0.75
N PHE A 176 -0.99 1.46 -0.45
CA PHE A 176 -0.03 1.89 -1.47
C PHE A 176 0.57 3.26 -1.12
N LEU A 177 -0.25 4.16 -0.57
CA LEU A 177 0.18 5.45 -0.05
C LEU A 177 1.19 5.27 1.10
N PHE A 178 0.92 4.37 2.05
CA PHE A 178 1.88 4.07 3.13
C PHE A 178 3.21 3.57 2.56
N PHE A 179 3.17 2.61 1.63
CA PHE A 179 4.40 2.08 1.04
C PHE A 179 5.22 3.17 0.35
N ALA A 180 4.59 4.01 -0.46
CA ALA A 180 5.26 5.14 -1.10
C ALA A 180 5.71 6.21 -0.08
N LEU A 181 5.00 6.37 1.04
CA LEU A 181 5.38 7.25 2.15
C LEU A 181 6.66 6.77 2.84
N CYS A 182 6.86 5.47 3.05
CA CYS A 182 8.12 4.91 3.56
C CYS A 182 9.31 5.36 2.71
N TRP A 183 9.20 5.18 1.40
CA TRP A 183 10.28 5.56 0.47
C TRP A 183 10.46 7.07 0.36
N THR A 184 9.37 7.84 0.44
CA THR A 184 9.42 9.30 0.46
C THR A 184 10.12 9.83 1.71
N MET A 185 9.90 9.21 2.87
CA MET A 185 10.60 9.56 4.11
C MET A 185 12.10 9.26 4.08
N LEU A 186 12.51 8.25 3.31
CA LEU A 186 13.92 7.95 3.04
C LEU A 186 14.56 8.90 2.01
N TRP A 187 13.75 9.53 1.16
CA TRP A 187 14.23 10.33 0.04
C TRP A 187 14.75 11.71 0.45
N ARG A 188 15.91 12.11 -0.08
CA ARG A 188 16.37 13.50 0.00
C ARG A 188 16.24 14.23 -1.34
N PRO A 189 15.23 15.11 -1.48
CA PRO A 189 15.06 15.90 -2.69
C PRO A 189 16.22 16.87 -2.89
N ARG A 190 16.63 17.03 -4.16
CA ARG A 190 17.69 17.96 -4.56
C ARG A 190 17.15 19.34 -4.92
N THR A 191 15.92 19.40 -5.40
CA THR A 191 15.25 20.59 -5.94
C THR A 191 14.13 21.05 -5.02
N ARG A 192 13.77 22.34 -5.09
CA ARG A 192 12.63 22.89 -4.34
C ARG A 192 11.31 22.23 -4.74
N ALA A 193 11.10 22.00 -6.03
CA ALA A 193 9.95 21.26 -6.54
C ALA A 193 9.88 19.83 -5.98
N GLY A 194 11.03 19.14 -5.84
CA GLY A 194 11.08 17.83 -5.20
C GLY A 194 10.72 17.87 -3.72
N SER A 195 11.18 18.89 -2.98
CA SER A 195 10.76 19.10 -1.58
C SER A 195 9.26 19.40 -1.48
N ALA A 196 8.73 20.26 -2.33
CA ALA A 196 7.30 20.59 -2.36
C ALA A 196 6.46 19.33 -2.65
N GLY A 197 6.85 18.54 -3.66
CA GLY A 197 6.20 17.26 -3.95
C GLY A 197 6.25 16.28 -2.79
N ALA A 198 7.40 16.15 -2.11
CA ALA A 198 7.51 15.31 -0.91
C ALA A 198 6.59 15.78 0.22
N ILE A 199 6.50 17.09 0.46
CA ILE A 199 5.62 17.67 1.49
C ILE A 199 4.15 17.40 1.18
N LEU A 200 3.72 17.72 -0.05
CA LEU A 200 2.32 17.54 -0.48
C LEU A 200 1.93 16.06 -0.43
N PHE A 201 2.78 15.17 -0.96
CA PHE A 201 2.54 13.73 -0.90
C PHE A 201 2.48 13.24 0.56
N THR A 202 3.39 13.70 1.42
CA THR A 202 3.41 13.31 2.84
C THR A 202 2.16 13.77 3.57
N ALA A 203 1.66 14.98 3.28
CA ALA A 203 0.42 15.48 3.87
C ALA A 203 -0.79 14.63 3.41
N ALA A 204 -0.93 14.41 2.11
CA ALA A 204 -2.03 13.64 1.53
C ALA A 204 -2.03 12.18 2.02
N ALA A 205 -0.86 11.51 1.97
CA ALA A 205 -0.71 10.16 2.48
C ALA A 205 -0.91 10.10 4.00
N GLY A 206 -0.29 11.02 4.75
CA GLY A 206 -0.38 11.05 6.21
C GLY A 206 -1.80 11.20 6.74
N LEU A 207 -2.65 11.98 6.08
CA LEU A 207 -4.07 12.11 6.44
C LEU A 207 -4.93 10.91 5.98
N SER A 208 -4.46 10.15 5.00
CA SER A 208 -5.20 9.00 4.43
C SER A 208 -4.79 7.66 5.05
N VAL A 209 -3.79 7.64 5.92
CA VAL A 209 -3.11 6.41 6.32
C VAL A 209 -3.16 6.24 7.85
N PRO A 210 -3.87 5.22 8.37
CA PRO A 210 -4.02 5.03 9.81
C PRO A 210 -2.71 4.65 10.51
N LEU A 211 -1.80 3.98 9.81
CA LEU A 211 -0.54 3.49 10.38
C LEU A 211 0.58 4.53 10.40
N GLY A 212 0.36 5.77 9.94
CA GLY A 212 1.43 6.77 9.72
C GLY A 212 2.33 7.01 10.94
N LEU A 213 1.81 6.83 12.15
CA LEU A 213 2.55 6.93 13.41
C LEU A 213 3.73 5.95 13.52
N VAL A 214 3.65 4.78 12.86
CA VAL A 214 4.74 3.78 12.81
C VAL A 214 6.01 4.37 12.18
N LEU A 215 5.88 5.38 11.32
CA LEU A 215 7.02 6.06 10.69
C LEU A 215 7.57 7.23 11.51
N SER A 216 7.02 7.53 12.70
CA SER A 216 7.48 8.63 13.56
C SER A 216 8.96 8.54 13.93
N PRO A 217 9.55 7.37 14.27
CA PRO A 217 10.98 7.28 14.54
C PRO A 217 11.83 7.72 13.34
N LEU A 218 11.41 7.36 12.12
CA LEU A 218 12.10 7.77 10.89
C LEU A 218 11.93 9.28 10.63
N ALA A 219 10.73 9.84 10.89
CA ALA A 219 10.46 11.26 10.80
C ALA A 219 11.32 12.08 11.77
N ILE A 220 11.41 11.64 13.03
CA ILE A 220 12.26 12.24 14.06
C ILE A 220 13.73 12.14 13.66
N ALA A 221 14.19 10.96 13.22
CA ALA A 221 15.55 10.77 12.74
C ALA A 221 15.87 11.76 11.60
N ARG A 222 14.94 11.97 10.67
CA ARG A 222 15.08 12.95 9.59
C ARG A 222 15.24 14.38 10.10
N ILE A 223 14.43 14.79 11.07
CA ILE A 223 14.47 16.14 11.68
C ILE A 223 15.78 16.38 12.43
N VAL A 224 16.27 15.37 13.14
CA VAL A 224 17.46 15.45 14.00
C VAL A 224 18.76 15.31 13.21
N LEU A 225 18.80 14.42 12.21
CA LEU A 225 20.03 14.08 11.47
C LEU A 225 20.29 15.00 10.28
N LEU A 226 19.25 15.58 9.66
CA LEU A 226 19.43 16.41 8.47
C LEU A 226 19.63 17.88 8.85
N PRO A 227 20.59 18.60 8.24
CA PRO A 227 20.89 19.97 8.65
C PRO A 227 19.91 21.00 8.07
N ARG A 228 19.37 20.77 6.87
CA ARG A 228 18.60 21.78 6.12
C ARG A 228 17.10 21.66 6.40
N TRP A 229 16.43 22.79 6.68
CA TRP A 229 14.99 22.86 6.91
C TRP A 229 14.17 22.19 5.82
N ARG A 230 14.48 22.42 4.54
CA ARG A 230 13.80 21.81 3.40
C ARG A 230 13.81 20.27 3.40
N ASP A 231 14.82 19.67 4.05
CA ASP A 231 14.95 18.23 4.15
C ASP A 231 14.17 17.73 5.39
N LYS A 232 13.98 18.57 6.42
CA LYS A 232 13.23 18.24 7.65
C LYS A 232 11.71 18.36 7.50
N THR A 233 11.24 19.28 6.64
CA THR A 233 9.81 19.65 6.54
C THR A 233 8.89 18.46 6.30
N SER A 234 9.26 17.52 5.44
CA SER A 234 8.43 16.32 5.21
C SER A 234 8.33 15.44 6.47
N GLY A 235 9.37 15.37 7.29
CA GLY A 235 9.33 14.68 8.59
C GLY A 235 8.41 15.40 9.58
N LEU A 236 8.43 16.73 9.62
CA LEU A 236 7.52 17.52 10.47
C LEU A 236 6.06 17.33 10.05
N VAL A 237 5.78 17.41 8.75
CA VAL A 237 4.43 17.20 8.19
C VAL A 237 3.92 15.82 8.56
N LEU A 238 4.75 14.78 8.43
CA LEU A 238 4.36 13.42 8.84
C LEU A 238 3.97 13.36 10.33
N LEU A 239 4.76 13.96 11.23
CA LEU A 239 4.44 13.98 12.65
C LEU A 239 3.12 14.71 12.95
N VAL A 240 2.86 15.83 12.27
CA VAL A 240 1.61 16.57 12.41
C VAL A 240 0.42 15.74 11.93
N THR A 241 0.49 15.17 10.73
CA THR A 241 -0.60 14.35 10.18
C THR A 241 -0.81 13.06 10.98
N ALA A 242 0.27 12.41 11.43
CA ALA A 242 0.17 11.21 12.26
C ALA A 242 -0.43 11.53 13.63
N GLY A 243 -0.11 12.69 14.21
CA GLY A 243 -0.73 13.16 15.45
C GLY A 243 -2.23 13.44 15.30
N ALA A 244 -2.63 14.08 14.20
CA ALA A 244 -4.04 14.33 13.89
C ALA A 244 -4.83 13.02 13.68
N VAL A 245 -4.26 12.08 12.92
CA VAL A 245 -4.86 10.75 12.73
C VAL A 245 -4.93 9.97 14.04
N LEU A 246 -3.89 10.02 14.89
CA LEU A 246 -3.92 9.38 16.20
C LEU A 246 -5.03 9.94 17.09
N ALA A 247 -5.21 11.26 17.11
CA ALA A 247 -6.27 11.91 17.90
C ALA A 247 -7.65 11.39 17.51
N VAL A 248 -7.90 11.25 16.21
CA VAL A 248 -9.14 10.67 15.68
C VAL A 248 -9.24 9.17 15.97
N ALA A 249 -8.14 8.42 15.83
CA ALA A 249 -8.13 6.98 16.04
C ALA A 249 -8.45 6.59 17.49
N ILE A 250 -8.06 7.42 18.47
CA ILE A 250 -8.38 7.22 19.88
C ILE A 250 -9.88 7.35 20.15
N GLY A 251 -10.57 8.25 19.44
CA GLY A 251 -12.01 8.46 19.57
C GLY A 251 -12.86 7.50 18.72
N ALA A 252 -12.24 6.67 17.89
CA ALA A 252 -12.97 5.77 16.99
C ALA A 252 -13.35 4.48 17.72
N ASP A 253 -14.65 4.24 17.85
CA ASP A 253 -15.15 2.94 18.29
C ASP A 253 -14.94 1.91 17.17
N ARG A 254 -14.36 0.76 17.50
CA ARG A 254 -14.11 -0.32 16.54
C ARG A 254 -14.56 -1.64 17.13
N PRO A 255 -15.47 -2.36 16.47
CA PRO A 255 -15.74 -3.74 16.82
C PRO A 255 -14.43 -4.54 16.77
N ARG A 256 -14.10 -5.22 17.87
CA ARG A 256 -12.91 -6.08 17.98
C ARG A 256 -13.27 -7.34 18.75
N ALA A 257 -12.84 -8.47 18.22
CA ALA A 257 -12.85 -9.73 18.94
C ALA A 257 -11.65 -9.81 19.90
N GLU A 258 -11.68 -10.76 20.84
CA GLU A 258 -10.53 -11.08 21.66
C GLU A 258 -9.38 -11.61 20.79
N VAL A 259 -8.15 -11.13 21.05
CA VAL A 259 -7.00 -11.45 20.22
C VAL A 259 -6.35 -12.75 20.70
N ASP A 260 -6.49 -13.83 19.93
CA ASP A 260 -5.63 -15.00 20.09
C ASP A 260 -4.24 -14.73 19.49
N ALA A 261 -3.21 -14.72 20.34
CA ALA A 261 -1.84 -14.44 19.94
C ALA A 261 -1.30 -15.47 18.92
N GLY A 262 -1.71 -16.74 19.04
CA GLY A 262 -1.30 -17.81 18.12
C GLY A 262 -1.88 -17.60 16.72
N ALA A 263 -3.20 -17.43 16.62
CA ALA A 263 -3.90 -17.14 15.38
C ALA A 263 -3.43 -15.83 14.75
N LEU A 264 -3.20 -14.77 15.55
CA LEU A 264 -2.67 -13.51 15.06
C LEU A 264 -1.28 -13.69 14.45
N ALA A 265 -0.38 -14.38 15.13
CA ALA A 265 0.98 -14.61 14.64
C ALA A 265 0.99 -15.44 13.35
N LEU A 266 0.21 -16.53 13.31
CA LEU A 266 0.08 -17.36 12.11
C LEU A 266 -0.52 -16.58 10.95
N SER A 267 -1.56 -15.78 11.20
CA SER A 267 -2.23 -14.97 10.17
C SER A 267 -1.32 -13.88 9.64
N ALA A 268 -0.62 -13.16 10.53
CA ALA A 268 0.35 -12.15 10.15
C ALA A 268 1.49 -12.75 9.30
N ALA A 269 2.05 -13.88 9.73
CA ALA A 269 3.11 -14.57 9.00
C ALA A 269 2.64 -15.03 7.62
N THR A 270 1.52 -15.77 7.58
CA THR A 270 0.94 -16.30 6.33
C THR A 270 0.66 -15.18 5.33
N ARG A 271 0.01 -14.09 5.78
CA ARG A 271 -0.33 -12.93 4.96
C ARG A 271 0.88 -12.16 4.46
N SER A 272 1.94 -12.09 5.25
CA SER A 272 3.13 -11.30 4.92
C SER A 272 4.14 -12.06 4.06
N THR A 273 4.25 -13.39 4.21
CA THR A 273 5.26 -14.20 3.49
C THR A 273 4.64 -15.12 2.44
N LEU A 274 3.75 -16.04 2.83
CA LEU A 274 3.20 -17.02 1.91
C LEU A 274 2.36 -16.33 0.82
N VAL A 275 1.39 -15.51 1.23
CA VAL A 275 0.50 -14.78 0.31
C VAL A 275 1.29 -13.80 -0.57
N MET A 276 2.38 -13.21 -0.06
CA MET A 276 3.29 -12.40 -0.88
C MET A 276 3.92 -13.20 -2.04
N LEU A 277 4.29 -14.46 -1.80
CA LEU A 277 5.00 -15.29 -2.77
C LEU A 277 4.06 -15.97 -3.77
N ILE A 278 2.91 -16.48 -3.32
CA ILE A 278 2.01 -17.30 -4.16
C ILE A 278 0.67 -16.63 -4.45
N GLY A 279 0.40 -15.47 -3.85
CA GLY A 279 -0.88 -14.76 -3.98
C GLY A 279 -1.96 -15.27 -3.03
N PRO A 280 -3.04 -14.49 -2.84
CA PRO A 280 -4.10 -14.82 -1.89
C PRO A 280 -4.97 -15.99 -2.36
N GLN A 281 -5.22 -16.14 -3.66
CA GLN A 281 -6.04 -17.23 -4.21
C GLN A 281 -5.36 -18.58 -4.00
N ALA A 282 -4.11 -18.74 -4.45
CA ALA A 282 -3.38 -19.99 -4.26
C ALA A 282 -3.19 -20.36 -2.78
N ALA A 283 -3.02 -19.35 -1.90
CA ALA A 283 -2.99 -19.58 -0.46
C ALA A 283 -4.36 -20.00 0.09
N GLY A 284 -5.45 -19.41 -0.39
CA GLY A 284 -6.83 -19.81 -0.07
C GLY A 284 -7.14 -21.23 -0.50
N ASP A 285 -6.82 -21.58 -1.76
CA ASP A 285 -7.01 -22.92 -2.31
C ASP A 285 -6.24 -23.98 -1.53
N LEU A 286 -5.03 -23.65 -1.06
CA LEU A 286 -4.25 -24.54 -0.21
C LEU A 286 -4.93 -24.80 1.14
N ILE A 287 -5.64 -23.82 1.71
CA ILE A 287 -6.44 -23.99 2.94
C ILE A 287 -7.66 -24.88 2.65
N VAL A 288 -8.38 -24.60 1.57
CA VAL A 288 -9.58 -25.38 1.20
C VAL A 288 -9.19 -26.84 0.88
N ALA A 289 -8.15 -27.04 0.08
CA ALA A 289 -7.64 -28.36 -0.29
C ALA A 289 -7.09 -29.16 0.91
N SER A 290 -6.67 -28.48 1.99
CA SER A 290 -6.24 -29.17 3.20
C SER A 290 -7.40 -29.72 4.03
N GLY A 291 -8.66 -29.38 3.69
CA GLY A 291 -9.86 -29.78 4.42
C GLY A 291 -9.89 -29.20 5.84
N GLY A 292 -9.47 -27.94 6.00
CA GLY A 292 -9.41 -27.25 7.30
C GLY A 292 -8.24 -27.65 8.19
N ARG A 293 -7.34 -28.54 7.73
CA ARG A 293 -6.12 -28.88 8.49
C ARG A 293 -5.12 -27.74 8.38
N LEU A 294 -4.66 -27.23 9.52
CA LEU A 294 -3.72 -26.10 9.57
C LEU A 294 -2.27 -26.48 9.21
N TRP A 295 -1.85 -27.74 9.38
CA TRP A 295 -0.44 -28.12 9.24
C TRP A 295 0.17 -27.83 7.84
N PRO A 296 -0.52 -27.99 6.69
CA PRO A 296 0.05 -27.65 5.39
C PRO A 296 0.28 -26.15 5.25
N ILE A 297 -0.63 -25.33 5.78
CA ILE A 297 -0.49 -23.88 5.78
C ILE A 297 0.66 -23.44 6.68
N VAL A 298 0.78 -24.05 7.86
CA VAL A 298 1.89 -23.77 8.78
C VAL A 298 3.23 -24.14 8.13
N ALA A 299 3.31 -25.31 7.48
CA ALA A 299 4.51 -25.74 6.78
C ALA A 299 4.88 -24.83 5.60
N ALA A 300 3.89 -24.45 4.77
CA ALA A 300 4.09 -23.54 3.65
C ALA A 300 4.52 -22.13 4.11
N THR A 301 3.86 -21.60 5.15
CA THR A 301 4.22 -20.33 5.77
C THR A 301 5.63 -20.37 6.37
N ALA A 302 6.01 -21.45 7.05
CA ALA A 302 7.35 -21.63 7.58
C ALA A 302 8.41 -21.67 6.45
N ALA A 303 8.14 -22.40 5.36
CA ALA A 303 9.02 -22.43 4.19
C ALA A 303 9.17 -21.03 3.55
N ALA A 304 8.06 -20.29 3.39
CA ALA A 304 8.09 -18.92 2.90
C ALA A 304 8.89 -17.99 3.82
N MET A 305 8.71 -18.10 5.14
CA MET A 305 9.50 -17.35 6.12
C MET A 305 10.99 -17.68 6.04
N LEU A 306 11.36 -18.95 5.87
CA LEU A 306 12.76 -19.36 5.71
C LEU A 306 13.39 -18.75 4.45
N VAL A 307 12.66 -18.67 3.33
CA VAL A 307 13.13 -17.99 2.13
C VAL A 307 13.34 -16.49 2.40
N VAL A 308 12.33 -15.81 2.96
CA VAL A 308 12.38 -14.36 3.18
C VAL A 308 13.46 -13.98 4.20
N LEU A 309 13.43 -14.58 5.38
CA LEU A 309 14.36 -14.28 6.47
C LEU A 309 15.75 -14.85 6.20
N GLY A 310 15.87 -15.98 5.51
CA GLY A 310 17.15 -16.54 5.09
C GLY A 310 17.89 -15.65 4.09
N LEU A 311 17.19 -15.17 3.06
CA LEU A 311 17.77 -14.21 2.11
C LEU A 311 18.08 -12.87 2.77
N ALA A 312 17.19 -12.35 3.61
CA ALA A 312 17.42 -11.11 4.35
C ALA A 312 18.61 -11.23 5.32
N GLY A 313 18.74 -12.35 6.04
CA GLY A 313 19.85 -12.63 6.95
C GLY A 313 21.19 -12.78 6.22
N ALA A 314 21.20 -13.51 5.10
CA ALA A 314 22.39 -13.63 4.25
C ALA A 314 22.82 -12.26 3.69
N ALA A 315 21.87 -11.47 3.19
CA ALA A 315 22.14 -10.12 2.72
C ALA A 315 22.59 -9.19 3.85
N PHE A 316 22.02 -9.31 5.05
CA PHE A 316 22.44 -8.53 6.22
C PHE A 316 23.89 -8.82 6.58
N ALA A 317 24.29 -10.09 6.61
CA ALA A 317 25.67 -10.50 6.88
C ALA A 317 26.65 -9.94 5.83
N LEU A 318 26.28 -10.00 4.54
CA LEU A 318 27.12 -9.57 3.41
C LEU A 318 27.07 -8.06 3.11
N GLY A 319 26.04 -7.37 3.61
CA GLY A 319 25.71 -5.99 3.27
C GLY A 319 26.58 -4.95 3.98
N ARG A 320 26.64 -3.75 3.41
CA ARG A 320 27.24 -2.56 4.02
C ARG A 320 26.29 -1.97 5.07
N PRO A 321 26.76 -1.14 6.02
CA PRO A 321 25.90 -0.60 7.08
C PRO A 321 24.62 0.11 6.59
N PRO A 322 24.63 0.94 5.53
CA PRO A 322 23.40 1.54 5.01
C PRO A 322 22.38 0.51 4.49
N GLU A 323 22.87 -0.56 3.88
CA GLU A 323 22.04 -1.64 3.33
C GLU A 323 21.47 -2.49 4.46
N ARG A 324 22.24 -2.73 5.52
CA ARG A 324 21.78 -3.41 6.74
C ARG A 324 20.66 -2.64 7.42
N VAL A 325 20.81 -1.32 7.54
CA VAL A 325 19.77 -0.44 8.13
C VAL A 325 18.51 -0.46 7.28
N LEU A 326 18.63 -0.36 5.95
CA LEU A 326 17.49 -0.45 5.04
C LEU A 326 16.79 -1.81 5.15
N LEU A 327 17.55 -2.91 5.08
CA LEU A 327 17.02 -4.27 5.18
C LEU A 327 16.31 -4.50 6.50
N ALA A 328 16.94 -4.14 7.62
CA ALA A 328 16.32 -4.23 8.94
C ALA A 328 15.05 -3.38 9.02
N GLY A 329 15.09 -2.14 8.51
CA GLY A 329 13.93 -1.26 8.46
C GLY A 329 12.76 -1.85 7.67
N LEU A 330 13.01 -2.39 6.47
CA LEU A 330 11.98 -3.02 5.63
C LEU A 330 11.38 -4.27 6.28
N VAL A 331 12.22 -5.14 6.85
CA VAL A 331 11.75 -6.37 7.53
C VAL A 331 10.96 -6.04 8.80
N LEU A 332 11.48 -5.14 9.64
CA LEU A 332 10.82 -4.74 10.88
C LEU A 332 9.52 -3.99 10.61
N LEU A 333 9.49 -3.07 9.64
CA LEU A 333 8.26 -2.39 9.25
C LEU A 333 7.25 -3.37 8.65
N GLY A 334 7.70 -4.32 7.82
CA GLY A 334 6.83 -5.36 7.25
C GLY A 334 6.16 -6.19 8.36
N ALA A 335 6.96 -6.72 9.29
CA ALA A 335 6.45 -7.49 10.43
C ALA A 335 5.52 -6.66 11.33
N LEU A 336 5.94 -5.44 11.69
CA LEU A 336 5.14 -4.55 12.54
C LEU A 336 3.82 -4.15 11.89
N CYS A 337 3.82 -3.78 10.60
CA CYS A 337 2.60 -3.42 9.89
C CYS A 337 1.68 -4.62 9.70
N GLY A 338 2.22 -5.81 9.44
CA GLY A 338 1.43 -7.05 9.34
C GLY A 338 0.73 -7.38 10.66
N VAL A 339 1.45 -7.34 11.78
CA VAL A 339 0.86 -7.60 13.11
C VAL A 339 -0.10 -6.49 13.53
N ALA A 340 0.31 -5.22 13.43
CA ALA A 340 -0.48 -4.09 13.91
C ALA A 340 -1.79 -3.92 13.11
N SER A 341 -1.75 -4.11 11.79
CA SER A 341 -2.96 -3.99 10.96
C SER A 341 -4.01 -5.05 11.31
N LEU A 342 -3.60 -6.28 11.62
CA LEU A 342 -4.50 -7.33 12.07
C LEU A 342 -4.94 -7.13 13.52
N ALA A 343 -4.03 -6.82 14.44
CA ALA A 343 -4.35 -6.66 15.86
C ALA A 343 -5.37 -5.52 16.10
N VAL A 344 -5.22 -4.40 15.39
CA VAL A 344 -6.13 -3.24 15.54
C VAL A 344 -7.50 -3.49 14.92
N ASN A 345 -7.61 -4.41 13.96
CA ASN A 345 -8.86 -4.72 13.26
C ASN A 345 -9.31 -6.16 13.53
N TRP A 346 -8.85 -6.76 14.63
CA TRP A 346 -9.00 -8.19 14.86
C TRP A 346 -10.45 -8.62 14.94
N GLN A 347 -10.77 -9.66 14.17
CA GLN A 347 -12.06 -10.31 14.08
C GLN A 347 -11.76 -11.79 13.84
N ASP A 348 -12.59 -12.70 14.36
CA ASP A 348 -12.33 -14.14 14.29
C ASP A 348 -12.20 -14.64 12.84
N PHE A 349 -12.94 -14.02 11.91
CA PHE A 349 -12.88 -14.34 10.49
C PHE A 349 -11.54 -13.95 9.81
N LEU A 350 -10.70 -13.13 10.44
CA LEU A 350 -9.37 -12.77 9.91
C LEU A 350 -8.33 -13.84 10.14
N ALA A 351 -8.56 -14.70 11.13
CA ALA A 351 -7.68 -15.78 11.46
C ALA A 351 -7.68 -16.85 10.36
N VAL A 352 -6.51 -17.42 10.09
CA VAL A 352 -6.36 -18.51 9.11
C VAL A 352 -7.02 -19.78 9.68
N HIS A 353 -8.24 -20.05 9.23
CA HIS A 353 -9.02 -21.24 9.56
C HIS A 353 -9.42 -21.96 8.27
N ASP A 354 -10.67 -21.80 7.83
CA ASP A 354 -11.24 -22.52 6.68
C ASP A 354 -11.04 -21.78 5.35
N GLU A 355 -10.71 -20.49 5.40
CA GLU A 355 -10.48 -19.66 4.22
C GLU A 355 -9.63 -18.42 4.53
N LEU A 356 -9.11 -17.79 3.48
CA LEU A 356 -8.30 -16.57 3.58
C LEU A 356 -9.14 -15.32 3.31
N ARG A 357 -9.91 -14.85 4.29
CA ARG A 357 -10.73 -13.63 4.13
C ARG A 357 -9.90 -12.35 4.12
N THR A 358 -10.43 -11.33 3.44
CA THR A 358 -9.89 -9.95 3.39
C THR A 358 -8.39 -9.87 3.10
N PRO A 359 -7.92 -10.43 1.97
CA PRO A 359 -6.51 -10.42 1.58
C PRO A 359 -5.86 -9.02 1.54
N ARG A 360 -6.65 -7.93 1.53
CA ARG A 360 -6.14 -6.55 1.62
C ARG A 360 -5.12 -6.31 2.73
N TYR A 361 -5.23 -6.97 3.89
CA TYR A 361 -4.27 -6.85 5.00
C TYR A 361 -2.88 -7.43 4.70
N SER A 362 -2.74 -8.23 3.64
CA SER A 362 -1.45 -8.71 3.14
C SER A 362 -0.67 -7.66 2.36
N THR A 363 -1.35 -6.64 1.81
CA THR A 363 -0.79 -5.75 0.77
C THR A 363 0.48 -5.02 1.23
N LEU A 364 0.37 -4.21 2.30
CA LEU A 364 1.49 -3.42 2.79
C LEU A 364 2.68 -4.27 3.30
N PRO A 365 2.49 -5.26 4.19
CA PRO A 365 3.61 -6.07 4.64
C PRO A 365 4.26 -6.84 3.49
N ALA A 366 3.49 -7.34 2.52
CA ALA A 366 4.01 -8.00 1.33
C ALA A 366 4.88 -7.05 0.49
N LEU A 367 4.45 -5.80 0.26
CA LEU A 367 5.27 -4.81 -0.47
C LEU A 367 6.60 -4.51 0.23
N LEU A 368 6.58 -4.39 1.57
CA LEU A 368 7.78 -4.12 2.38
C LEU A 368 8.75 -5.31 2.37
N LEU A 369 8.25 -6.53 2.55
CA LEU A 369 9.06 -7.74 2.53
C LEU A 369 9.55 -8.09 1.13
N PHE A 370 8.76 -7.84 0.09
CA PHE A 370 9.19 -7.99 -1.29
C PHE A 370 10.31 -7.01 -1.63
N ALA A 371 10.20 -5.75 -1.18
CA ALA A 371 11.31 -4.80 -1.29
C ALA A 371 12.58 -5.29 -0.57
N ALA A 372 12.44 -5.88 0.62
CA ALA A 372 13.56 -6.49 1.34
C ALA A 372 14.18 -7.66 0.56
N LEU A 373 13.38 -8.50 -0.09
CA LEU A 373 13.85 -9.58 -0.97
C LEU A 373 14.66 -9.03 -2.15
N VAL A 374 14.14 -8.02 -2.85
CA VAL A 374 14.83 -7.41 -4.00
C VAL A 374 16.17 -6.80 -3.57
N VAL A 375 16.20 -6.06 -2.46
CA VAL A 375 17.46 -5.52 -1.91
C VAL A 375 18.41 -6.65 -1.52
N SER A 376 17.90 -7.73 -0.90
CA SER A 376 18.70 -8.89 -0.51
C SER A 376 19.38 -9.54 -1.71
N LEU A 377 18.64 -9.77 -2.79
CA LEU A 377 19.17 -10.35 -4.03
C LEU A 377 20.26 -9.47 -4.65
N VAL A 378 20.08 -8.14 -4.66
CA VAL A 378 21.11 -7.21 -5.13
C VAL A 378 22.38 -7.30 -4.29
N VAL A 379 22.24 -7.34 -2.96
CA VAL A 379 23.38 -7.41 -2.03
C VAL A 379 24.14 -8.73 -2.21
N ILE A 380 23.42 -9.86 -2.24
CA ILE A 380 23.99 -11.21 -2.40
C ILE A 380 24.66 -11.34 -3.77
N ALA A 381 24.06 -10.81 -4.85
CA ALA A 381 24.59 -10.93 -6.21
C ALA A 381 26.01 -10.37 -6.37
N ARG A 382 26.41 -9.40 -5.54
CA ARG A 382 27.77 -8.83 -5.57
C ARG A 382 28.86 -9.78 -5.09
N ARG A 383 28.50 -10.81 -4.31
CA ARG A 383 29.45 -11.78 -3.74
C ARG A 383 29.17 -13.20 -4.20
N ARG A 384 27.90 -13.55 -4.38
CA ARG A 384 27.39 -14.89 -4.72
C ARG A 384 26.35 -14.80 -5.82
N ARG A 385 26.78 -14.32 -7.00
CA ARG A 385 25.92 -14.15 -8.17
C ARG A 385 25.06 -15.37 -8.54
N PRO A 386 25.58 -16.61 -8.63
CA PRO A 386 24.75 -17.76 -9.00
C PRO A 386 23.65 -18.04 -7.98
N VAL A 387 23.94 -17.90 -6.68
CA VAL A 387 22.94 -18.06 -5.60
C VAL A 387 21.84 -17.00 -5.74
N ALA A 388 22.21 -15.75 -5.99
CA ALA A 388 21.22 -14.68 -6.19
C ALA A 388 20.37 -14.89 -7.45
N ILE A 389 20.94 -15.41 -8.53
CA ILE A 389 20.19 -15.73 -9.75
C ILE A 389 19.20 -16.86 -9.48
N ALA A 390 19.64 -17.96 -8.86
CA ALA A 390 18.76 -19.09 -8.55
C ALA A 390 17.62 -18.68 -7.58
N ALA A 391 17.95 -17.95 -6.51
CA ALA A 391 16.95 -17.45 -5.57
C ALA A 391 16.00 -16.44 -6.23
N GLY A 392 16.52 -15.53 -7.06
CA GLY A 392 15.71 -14.59 -7.82
C GLY A 392 14.79 -15.26 -8.83
N ALA A 393 15.25 -16.31 -9.50
CA ALA A 393 14.45 -17.12 -10.39
C ALA A 393 13.34 -17.85 -9.63
N LEU A 394 13.64 -18.46 -8.48
CA LEU A 394 12.62 -19.10 -7.64
C LEU A 394 11.55 -18.11 -7.18
N VAL A 395 11.96 -16.96 -6.61
CA VAL A 395 11.01 -15.91 -6.18
C VAL A 395 10.20 -15.40 -7.37
N GLY A 396 10.84 -15.19 -8.52
CA GLY A 396 10.16 -14.78 -9.75
C GLY A 396 9.12 -15.80 -10.20
N ILE A 397 9.47 -17.09 -10.22
CA ILE A 397 8.56 -18.18 -10.58
C ILE A 397 7.38 -18.26 -9.62
N LEU A 398 7.61 -18.14 -8.31
CA LEU A 398 6.53 -18.18 -7.32
C LEU A 398 5.56 -17.01 -7.51
N VAL A 399 6.09 -15.78 -7.63
CA VAL A 399 5.25 -14.59 -7.77
C VAL A 399 4.52 -14.56 -9.11
N VAL A 400 5.20 -14.88 -10.22
CA VAL A 400 4.57 -14.95 -11.54
C VAL A 400 3.58 -16.10 -11.61
N GLY A 401 3.92 -17.26 -11.03
CA GLY A 401 3.03 -18.42 -10.93
C GLY A 401 1.78 -18.09 -10.11
N GLY A 402 1.93 -17.40 -8.98
CA GLY A 402 0.82 -16.93 -8.16
C GLY A 402 -0.04 -15.89 -8.88
N ALA A 403 0.57 -14.96 -9.62
CA ALA A 403 -0.15 -14.01 -10.46
C ALA A 403 -0.91 -14.72 -11.60
N ALA A 404 -0.27 -15.69 -12.25
CA ALA A 404 -0.89 -16.48 -13.31
C ALA A 404 -2.03 -17.35 -12.77
N TRP A 405 -1.86 -17.95 -11.59
CA TRP A 405 -2.89 -18.71 -10.88
C TRP A 405 -4.09 -17.81 -10.59
N GLN A 406 -3.82 -16.63 -10.02
CA GLN A 406 -4.85 -15.64 -9.81
C GLN A 406 -5.57 -15.27 -11.11
N LEU A 407 -4.88 -15.11 -12.23
CA LEU A 407 -5.50 -14.80 -13.52
C LEU A 407 -6.26 -15.98 -14.16
N ALA A 408 -5.90 -17.22 -13.82
CA ALA A 408 -6.51 -18.44 -14.37
C ALA A 408 -7.74 -18.93 -13.58
N ASP A 409 -8.01 -18.31 -12.44
CA ASP A 409 -9.09 -18.64 -11.53
C ASP A 409 -10.47 -18.54 -12.20
N ASP A 410 -11.37 -19.48 -11.86
CA ASP A 410 -12.68 -19.60 -12.47
C ASP A 410 -13.61 -18.48 -11.95
N PRO A 411 -14.14 -17.61 -12.83
CA PRO A 411 -15.10 -16.59 -12.45
C PRO A 411 -16.34 -17.12 -11.73
N GLN A 412 -16.73 -18.37 -11.97
CA GLN A 412 -17.93 -18.97 -11.41
C GLN A 412 -17.67 -19.85 -10.17
N ALA A 413 -16.42 -19.96 -9.72
CA ALA A 413 -16.12 -20.71 -8.51
C ALA A 413 -16.70 -20.01 -7.25
N PRO A 414 -17.27 -20.76 -6.29
CA PRO A 414 -17.66 -20.20 -4.99
C PRO A 414 -16.44 -19.54 -4.31
N GLY A 415 -16.56 -18.26 -3.95
CA GLY A 415 -15.43 -17.49 -3.39
C GLY A 415 -14.50 -16.86 -4.44
N SER A 416 -14.91 -16.87 -5.71
CA SER A 416 -14.16 -16.21 -6.78
C SER A 416 -13.93 -14.72 -6.47
N PRO A 417 -12.72 -14.18 -6.73
CA PRO A 417 -12.44 -12.75 -6.57
C PRO A 417 -12.95 -11.93 -7.77
N VAL A 418 -13.69 -12.55 -8.69
CA VAL A 418 -14.40 -11.86 -9.76
C VAL A 418 -15.50 -11.00 -9.14
N VAL A 419 -15.55 -9.74 -9.55
CA VAL A 419 -16.49 -8.78 -9.01
C VAL A 419 -17.84 -9.02 -9.71
N ASP A 420 -18.61 -9.93 -9.12
CA ASP A 420 -20.00 -10.19 -9.49
C ASP A 420 -20.93 -9.16 -8.87
N GLY A 421 -22.08 -8.95 -9.53
CA GLY A 421 -23.16 -8.10 -9.06
C GLY A 421 -23.57 -6.97 -9.98
N ILE A 422 -24.53 -6.16 -9.49
CA ILE A 422 -25.14 -5.04 -10.22
C ILE A 422 -24.09 -4.08 -10.77
N THR A 423 -24.26 -3.69 -12.04
CA THR A 423 -23.43 -2.65 -12.63
C THR A 423 -23.90 -1.27 -12.15
N TRP A 424 -23.03 -0.27 -12.26
CA TRP A 424 -23.42 1.10 -11.93
C TRP A 424 -24.53 1.61 -12.84
N GLU A 425 -24.50 1.23 -14.12
CA GLU A 425 -25.54 1.58 -15.10
C GLU A 425 -26.89 0.99 -14.69
N ASP A 426 -26.96 -0.32 -14.46
CA ASP A 426 -28.19 -0.99 -14.03
C ASP A 426 -28.72 -0.40 -12.70
N ALA A 427 -27.82 -0.12 -11.74
CA ALA A 427 -28.20 0.44 -10.44
C ALA A 427 -28.75 1.87 -10.57
N LEU A 428 -28.24 2.66 -11.51
CA LEU A 428 -28.76 4.00 -11.78
C LEU A 428 -30.11 3.95 -12.50
N ASP A 429 -30.34 2.98 -13.38
CA ASP A 429 -31.63 2.82 -14.06
C ASP A 429 -32.76 2.43 -13.09
N ASP A 430 -32.46 1.54 -12.14
CA ASP A 430 -33.36 1.23 -11.02
C ASP A 430 -33.63 2.49 -10.19
N ALA A 431 -32.58 3.25 -9.83
CA ALA A 431 -32.71 4.47 -9.03
C ALA A 431 -33.48 5.59 -9.74
N ARG A 432 -33.34 5.75 -11.06
CA ARG A 432 -34.12 6.69 -11.88
C ARG A 432 -35.59 6.35 -11.87
N THR A 433 -35.92 5.06 -11.89
CA THR A 433 -37.30 4.58 -11.80
C THR A 433 -37.88 4.95 -10.44
N ASP A 434 -37.15 4.67 -9.35
CA ASP A 434 -37.55 5.03 -7.98
C ASP A 434 -37.77 6.54 -7.80
N CYS A 435 -36.87 7.39 -8.34
CA CYS A 435 -37.01 8.84 -8.29
C CYS A 435 -38.31 9.32 -8.97
N ARG A 436 -38.66 8.74 -10.13
CA ARG A 436 -39.87 9.10 -10.89
C ARG A 436 -41.16 8.62 -10.23
N GLU A 437 -41.15 7.43 -9.63
CA GLU A 437 -42.34 6.83 -9.04
C GLU A 437 -42.67 7.39 -7.65
N ILE A 438 -41.66 7.67 -6.84
CA ILE A 438 -41.84 7.97 -5.41
C ILE A 438 -41.61 9.46 -5.10
N GLY A 439 -40.96 10.21 -5.99
CA GLY A 439 -40.76 11.66 -5.83
C GLY A 439 -39.89 12.05 -4.63
N HIS A 440 -38.87 11.25 -4.32
CA HIS A 440 -37.94 11.50 -3.22
C HIS A 440 -36.89 12.58 -3.56
N GLU A 441 -36.37 13.27 -2.55
CA GLU A 441 -35.23 14.19 -2.70
C GLU A 441 -33.91 13.42 -2.92
N ASN A 442 -33.78 12.24 -2.29
CA ASN A 442 -32.62 11.37 -2.41
C ASN A 442 -33.06 9.92 -2.66
N VAL A 443 -32.25 9.17 -3.41
CA VAL A 443 -32.45 7.75 -3.72
C VAL A 443 -31.25 6.92 -3.29
N LYS A 444 -31.51 5.66 -2.94
CA LYS A 444 -30.47 4.68 -2.62
C LYS A 444 -30.12 3.91 -3.88
N VAL A 445 -28.87 4.04 -4.33
CA VAL A 445 -28.32 3.29 -5.47
C VAL A 445 -27.59 2.07 -4.92
N ALA A 446 -27.95 0.89 -5.40
CA ALA A 446 -27.28 -0.35 -4.99
C ALA A 446 -25.82 -0.34 -5.43
N ILE A 447 -24.91 -0.72 -4.52
CA ILE A 447 -23.48 -0.84 -4.80
C ILE A 447 -22.96 -2.16 -4.23
N LEU A 448 -21.69 -2.48 -4.47
CA LEU A 448 -21.06 -3.67 -3.91
C LEU A 448 -20.50 -3.40 -2.51
N PRO A 449 -20.27 -4.43 -1.68
CA PRO A 449 -20.86 -5.77 -1.78
C PRO A 449 -22.38 -5.76 -1.47
N HIS A 450 -23.15 -6.69 -2.02
CA HIS A 450 -24.63 -6.69 -1.99
C HIS A 450 -25.32 -6.65 -0.62
N ASP A 451 -24.59 -6.81 0.49
CA ASP A 451 -25.10 -6.88 1.86
C ASP A 451 -25.51 -5.50 2.42
N GLY A 452 -26.47 -4.83 1.77
CA GLY A 452 -27.03 -3.56 2.22
C GLY A 452 -26.14 -2.33 1.99
N TRP A 453 -25.08 -2.46 1.19
CA TRP A 453 -24.30 -1.31 0.75
C TRP A 453 -25.05 -0.54 -0.31
N THR A 454 -25.26 0.74 -0.06
CA THR A 454 -25.93 1.67 -0.97
C THR A 454 -25.19 2.99 -0.99
N ALA A 455 -25.14 3.64 -2.14
CA ALA A 455 -24.83 5.06 -2.26
C ALA A 455 -26.14 5.86 -2.13
N VAL A 456 -26.09 7.05 -1.53
CA VAL A 456 -27.24 7.94 -1.39
C VAL A 456 -27.01 9.16 -2.26
N LEU A 457 -27.81 9.29 -3.31
CA LEU A 457 -27.69 10.35 -4.31
C LEU A 457 -28.94 11.23 -4.34
N PRO A 458 -28.80 12.55 -4.54
CA PRO A 458 -29.91 13.42 -4.89
C PRO A 458 -30.59 13.00 -6.21
N CYS A 459 -31.93 13.03 -6.26
CA CYS A 459 -32.67 12.63 -7.47
C CYS A 459 -32.47 13.60 -8.66
N ASP A 460 -32.20 14.88 -8.40
CA ASP A 460 -31.93 15.89 -9.43
C ASP A 460 -30.63 15.62 -10.22
N LEU A 461 -29.72 14.80 -9.67
CA LEU A 461 -28.53 14.33 -10.40
C LEU A 461 -28.84 13.22 -11.41
N LEU A 462 -30.02 12.60 -11.34
CA LEU A 462 -30.40 11.44 -12.15
C LEU A 462 -31.38 11.77 -13.28
N ASP A 463 -31.87 13.02 -13.33
CA ASP A 463 -32.89 13.51 -14.28
C ASP A 463 -32.37 13.81 -15.70
#